data_AF-A0A443S9Z2-F1
#
_entry.id   AF-A0A443S9Z2-F1
#
_cell.length_a   1.000
_cell.length_b   1.000
_cell.length_c   1.000
_cell.angle_alpha   90.00
_cell.angle_beta   90.00
_cell.angle_gamma   90.00
#
_symmetry.space_group_name_H-M   'P 1'
#
loop_
_entity.id
_entity.type
_entity.pdbx_description
1 polymer ?
#
loop_
_entity_poly.entity_id
_entity_poly.type
_entity_poly.pdbx_seq_one_letter_code
_entity_poly.pdbx_strand_id
1 'polypeptide(L)'
;MNCVRLFRRAFCSSIPVRTVRQNEWIATSHEVERCLFSRFITNAEYKERQQKLVALIDSKTEFKNKSSLMLIPSAQRSFQADTKIPQIYYKQNADFTYLTGLNNVDSVNCVLAILGGNGEPAESILFTPMVDDYQIIWEGPGLNNVNDLTICDDVRDVKDLDDFLQANIKRQIFVSKYGLHPPTKSGTAATVENGRIWHAGQYLNGSSV
;
A
#
# COMPACT_ATOMS: atom_id res chain seq x y z
N MET A 1 29.92 32.08 -66.79
CA MET A 1 30.47 32.20 -65.42
C MET A 1 29.34 32.00 -64.43
N ASN A 2 29.15 30.78 -63.90
CA ASN A 2 28.11 30.46 -62.92
C ASN A 2 28.78 29.80 -61.71
N CYS A 3 28.66 30.41 -60.54
CA CYS A 3 29.15 29.90 -59.27
C CYS A 3 27.95 29.48 -58.42
N VAL A 4 27.72 28.19 -58.29
CA VAL A 4 26.70 27.61 -57.40
C VAL A 4 27.41 27.14 -56.14
N ARG A 5 27.19 27.83 -55.01
CA ARG A 5 27.69 27.44 -53.68
C ARG A 5 26.83 26.31 -53.13
N LEU A 6 27.38 25.10 -53.04
CA LEU A 6 26.83 24.00 -52.26
C LEU A 6 27.20 24.18 -50.78
N PHE A 7 26.19 24.42 -49.94
CA PHE A 7 26.29 24.37 -48.49
C PHE A 7 26.40 22.90 -48.04
N ARG A 8 27.60 22.43 -47.68
CA ARG A 8 27.75 21.19 -46.90
C ARG A 8 27.53 21.52 -45.42
N ARG A 9 26.37 21.14 -44.87
CA ARG A 9 26.19 21.01 -43.41
C ARG A 9 26.97 19.77 -42.97
N ALA A 10 28.12 19.97 -42.32
CA ALA A 10 28.76 18.93 -41.54
C ALA A 10 27.91 18.70 -40.28
N PHE A 11 27.24 17.55 -40.20
CA PHE A 11 26.66 17.07 -38.95
C PHE A 11 27.83 16.75 -38.01
N CYS A 12 28.09 17.64 -37.05
CA CYS A 12 29.02 17.38 -35.95
C CYS A 12 28.33 16.42 -34.98
N SER A 13 28.49 15.11 -35.22
CA SER A 13 28.10 14.07 -34.26
C SER A 13 29.16 13.97 -33.17
N SER A 14 29.17 14.91 -32.24
CA SER A 14 29.93 14.78 -30.99
C SER A 14 28.96 14.64 -29.83
N ILE A 15 28.27 13.50 -29.77
CA ILE A 15 27.71 13.02 -28.50
C ILE A 15 28.92 12.45 -27.75
N PRO A 16 29.35 13.03 -26.62
CA PRO A 16 30.46 12.47 -25.87
C PRO A 16 30.05 11.08 -25.39
N VAL A 17 30.79 10.06 -25.82
CA VAL A 17 30.69 8.70 -25.28
C VAL A 17 31.10 8.81 -23.80
N ARG A 18 30.10 8.81 -22.91
CA ARG A 18 30.32 8.75 -21.46
C ARG A 18 31.01 7.43 -21.16
N THR A 19 32.24 7.49 -20.67
CA THR A 19 32.98 6.31 -20.23
C THR A 19 32.35 5.76 -18.95
N VAL A 20 32.35 4.43 -18.81
CA VAL A 20 31.77 3.65 -17.71
C VAL A 20 32.09 4.21 -16.31
N ARG A 21 33.24 4.88 -16.14
CA ARG A 21 33.68 5.50 -14.88
C ARG A 21 32.90 6.76 -14.45
N GLN A 22 32.27 7.50 -15.36
CA GLN A 22 31.44 8.66 -14.98
C GLN A 22 30.12 8.25 -14.34
N ASN A 23 29.71 6.99 -14.48
CA ASN A 23 28.48 6.44 -13.95
C ASN A 23 28.63 6.08 -12.46
N GLU A 24 29.86 5.74 -12.04
CA GLU A 24 30.18 5.31 -10.67
C GLU A 24 30.02 6.46 -9.65
N TRP A 25 30.41 7.68 -10.00
CA TRP A 25 30.29 8.86 -9.12
C TRP A 25 28.86 9.38 -8.99
N ILE A 26 28.03 9.21 -10.03
CA ILE A 26 26.62 9.62 -9.99
C ILE A 26 25.78 8.60 -9.22
N ALA A 27 26.05 7.31 -9.37
CA ALA A 27 25.38 6.26 -8.60
C ALA A 27 25.69 6.37 -7.10
N THR A 28 26.97 6.56 -6.74
CA THR A 28 27.40 6.70 -5.34
C THR A 28 26.84 7.96 -4.66
N SER A 29 26.73 9.08 -5.37
CA SER A 29 26.16 10.32 -4.80
C SER A 29 24.65 10.20 -4.53
N HIS A 30 23.89 9.60 -5.46
CA HIS A 30 22.44 9.43 -5.32
C HIS A 30 22.07 8.40 -4.24
N GLU A 31 22.90 7.39 -4.04
CA GLU A 31 22.69 6.35 -3.04
C GLU A 31 23.03 6.83 -1.62
N VAL A 32 24.03 7.72 -1.49
CA VAL A 32 24.37 8.42 -0.23
C VAL A 32 23.30 9.46 0.15
N GLU A 33 22.72 10.18 -0.82
CA GLU A 33 21.61 11.11 -0.54
C GLU A 33 20.32 10.41 -0.11
N ARG A 34 20.06 9.18 -0.59
CA ARG A 34 18.94 8.35 -0.09
C ARG A 34 19.10 7.99 1.40
N CYS A 35 20.32 7.89 1.91
CA CYS A 35 20.60 7.62 3.33
C CYS A 35 20.50 8.87 4.21
N LEU A 36 20.75 10.08 3.70
CA LEU A 36 20.65 11.31 4.49
C LEU A 36 19.20 11.69 4.84
N PHE A 37 18.23 11.20 4.05
CA PHE A 37 16.79 11.26 4.36
C PHE A 37 16.24 9.88 4.74
N SER A 38 17.08 8.98 5.28
CA SER A 38 16.62 7.70 5.82
C SER A 38 15.61 7.96 6.94
N ARG A 39 14.33 7.88 6.57
CA ARG A 39 13.13 7.95 7.40
C ARG A 39 13.29 8.76 8.71
N PHE A 40 12.83 10.01 8.71
CA PHE A 40 12.71 10.81 9.95
C PHE A 40 11.94 10.09 11.08
N ILE A 41 11.11 9.10 10.73
CA ILE A 41 10.34 8.25 11.65
C ILE A 41 11.01 6.87 11.69
N THR A 42 11.40 6.45 12.88
CA THR A 42 12.07 5.15 13.08
C THR A 42 11.10 3.98 13.02
N ASN A 43 11.58 2.77 12.71
CA ASN A 43 10.74 1.57 12.70
C ASN A 43 10.16 1.25 14.10
N ALA A 44 10.92 1.55 15.16
CA ALA A 44 10.46 1.43 16.54
C ALA A 44 9.26 2.35 16.84
N GLU A 45 9.23 3.55 16.27
CA GLU A 45 8.11 4.47 16.42
C GLU A 45 6.82 3.92 15.79
N TYR A 46 6.90 3.28 14.62
CA TYR A 46 5.74 2.63 14.01
C TYR A 46 5.18 1.50 14.89
N LYS A 47 6.05 0.68 15.49
CA LYS A 47 5.65 -0.35 16.48
C LYS A 47 4.99 0.27 17.71
N GLU A 48 5.54 1.36 18.23
CA GLU A 48 4.93 2.09 19.35
C GLU A 48 3.54 2.63 19.01
N ARG A 49 3.35 3.16 17.80
CA ARG A 49 2.04 3.62 17.31
C ARG A 49 1.02 2.48 17.23
N GLN A 50 1.44 1.32 16.73
CA GLN A 50 0.58 0.12 16.67
C GLN A 50 0.17 -0.35 18.08
N GLN A 51 1.12 -0.39 19.03
CA GLN A 51 0.85 -0.74 20.43
C GLN A 51 -0.10 0.27 21.11
N LYS A 52 0.13 1.57 20.90
CA LYS A 52 -0.75 2.64 21.41
C LYS A 52 -2.17 2.51 20.87
N LEU A 53 -2.32 2.16 19.59
CA LEU A 53 -3.63 1.94 18.99
C LEU A 53 -4.37 0.77 19.67
N VAL A 54 -3.69 -0.34 19.93
CA VAL A 54 -4.25 -1.48 20.67
C VAL A 54 -4.70 -1.08 22.07
N ALA A 55 -3.83 -0.39 22.84
CA ALA A 55 -4.19 0.11 24.17
C ALA A 55 -5.41 1.07 24.17
N LEU A 56 -5.52 1.92 23.15
CA LEU A 56 -6.66 2.81 22.99
C LEU A 56 -7.96 2.07 22.68
N ILE A 57 -7.91 0.99 21.90
CA ILE A 57 -9.10 0.17 21.64
C ILE A 57 -9.47 -0.59 22.91
N ASP A 58 -8.52 -1.27 23.53
CA ASP A 58 -8.77 -2.08 24.73
C ASP A 58 -9.35 -1.23 25.88
N SER A 59 -8.93 0.04 26.01
CA SER A 59 -9.49 0.98 27.00
C SER A 59 -10.91 1.47 26.67
N LYS A 60 -11.25 1.61 25.39
CA LYS A 60 -12.57 2.10 24.93
C LYS A 60 -13.61 1.01 24.78
N THR A 61 -13.19 -0.23 24.56
CA THR A 61 -14.10 -1.36 24.40
C THR A 61 -14.62 -1.84 25.75
N GLU A 62 -15.94 -1.94 25.87
CA GLU A 62 -16.59 -2.54 27.05
C GLU A 62 -16.27 -4.04 27.19
N PHE A 63 -15.81 -4.68 26.11
CA PHE A 63 -15.42 -6.09 26.05
C PHE A 63 -13.97 -6.33 26.49
N LYS A 64 -13.62 -5.94 27.72
CA LYS A 64 -12.26 -6.07 28.30
C LYS A 64 -11.64 -7.48 28.26
N ASN A 65 -12.44 -8.51 28.00
CA ASN A 65 -12.04 -9.91 28.00
C ASN A 65 -11.98 -10.56 26.61
N LYS A 66 -12.22 -9.79 25.53
CA LYS A 66 -12.13 -10.31 24.17
C LYS A 66 -10.89 -9.76 23.49
N SER A 67 -10.14 -10.64 22.84
CA SER A 67 -9.03 -10.24 22.00
C SER A 67 -9.52 -9.44 20.79
N SER A 68 -8.79 -8.39 20.46
CA SER A 68 -9.07 -7.48 19.35
C SER A 68 -8.25 -7.88 18.12
N LEU A 69 -8.82 -7.66 16.94
CA LEU A 69 -8.16 -7.78 15.64
C LEU A 69 -8.47 -6.51 14.86
N MET A 70 -7.43 -5.78 14.44
CA MET A 70 -7.60 -4.60 13.61
C MET A 70 -7.11 -4.86 12.20
N LEU A 71 -7.87 -4.42 11.22
CA LEU A 71 -7.54 -4.51 9.81
C LEU A 71 -7.44 -3.09 9.26
N ILE A 72 -6.23 -2.70 8.88
CA ILE A 72 -5.93 -1.44 8.20
C ILE A 72 -5.47 -1.76 6.79
N PRO A 73 -6.36 -1.74 5.80
CA PRO A 73 -5.98 -1.93 4.41
C PRO A 73 -5.29 -0.68 3.84
N SER A 74 -4.41 -0.92 2.88
CA SER A 74 -3.78 0.10 2.07
C SER A 74 -4.74 0.68 1.03
N ALA A 75 -4.28 1.69 0.31
CA ALA A 75 -4.93 2.16 -0.89
C ALA A 75 -4.92 1.07 -1.96
N GLN A 76 -6.00 1.08 -2.75
CA GLN A 76 -6.17 0.19 -3.89
C GLN A 76 -5.57 0.80 -5.14
N ARG A 77 -5.21 -0.05 -6.10
CA ARG A 77 -4.77 0.41 -7.42
C ARG A 77 -5.94 1.04 -8.16
N SER A 78 -5.82 2.33 -8.49
CA SER A 78 -6.76 3.02 -9.36
C SER A 78 -6.23 3.10 -10.80
N PHE A 79 -7.14 2.97 -11.75
CA PHE A 79 -6.85 3.06 -13.18
C PHE A 79 -7.60 4.24 -13.79
N GLN A 80 -7.04 4.77 -14.88
CA GLN A 80 -7.64 5.88 -15.61
C GLN A 80 -8.82 5.38 -16.43
N ALA A 81 -10.05 5.66 -15.96
CA ALA A 81 -11.30 5.22 -16.61
C ALA A 81 -11.30 3.69 -16.89
N ASP A 82 -11.90 3.26 -17.99
CA ASP A 82 -11.94 1.85 -18.40
C ASP A 82 -10.63 1.37 -19.06
N THR A 83 -9.53 2.11 -18.94
CA THR A 83 -8.22 1.71 -19.49
C THR A 83 -7.38 0.97 -18.44
N LYS A 84 -6.44 0.13 -18.89
CA LYS A 84 -5.48 -0.55 -18.01
C LYS A 84 -4.30 0.33 -17.58
N ILE A 85 -4.43 1.65 -17.67
CA ILE A 85 -3.35 2.60 -17.36
C ILE A 85 -3.49 3.03 -15.90
N PRO A 86 -2.48 2.79 -15.04
CA PRO A 86 -2.52 3.23 -13.65
C PRO A 86 -2.67 4.75 -13.54
N GLN A 87 -3.38 5.20 -12.52
CA GLN A 87 -3.47 6.63 -12.24
C GLN A 87 -2.08 7.17 -11.85
N ILE A 88 -1.67 8.29 -12.48
CA ILE A 88 -0.35 8.90 -12.26
C ILE A 88 -0.18 9.34 -10.80
N TYR A 89 -1.27 9.76 -10.16
CA TYR A 89 -1.29 10.21 -8.78
C TYR A 89 -1.74 9.07 -7.87
N TYR A 90 -0.78 8.30 -7.35
CA TYR A 90 -1.03 7.36 -6.27
C TYR A 90 -1.03 8.10 -4.93
N LYS A 91 -2.08 7.89 -4.13
CA LYS A 91 -2.19 8.42 -2.77
C LYS A 91 -2.52 7.28 -1.83
N GLN A 92 -1.59 7.00 -0.92
CA GLN A 92 -1.74 5.96 0.08
C GLN A 92 -2.78 6.35 1.15
N ASN A 93 -3.39 5.36 1.78
CA ASN A 93 -4.24 5.53 2.95
C ASN A 93 -3.42 6.12 4.11
N ALA A 94 -3.86 7.26 4.64
CA ALA A 94 -3.14 7.96 5.71
C ALA A 94 -2.99 7.12 6.98
N ASP A 95 -4.01 6.33 7.36
CA ASP A 95 -3.97 5.45 8.53
C ASP A 95 -2.92 4.35 8.31
N PHE A 96 -2.89 3.77 7.10
CA PHE A 96 -1.91 2.75 6.73
C PHE A 96 -0.48 3.31 6.76
N THR A 97 -0.24 4.46 6.11
CA THR A 97 1.08 5.11 6.13
C THR A 97 1.48 5.52 7.55
N TYR A 98 0.55 5.95 8.40
CA TYR A 98 0.84 6.35 9.76
C TYR A 98 1.34 5.18 10.62
N LEU A 99 0.82 3.96 10.38
CA LEU A 99 1.15 2.76 11.14
C LEU A 99 2.30 1.93 10.54
N THR A 100 2.55 2.04 9.24
CA THR A 100 3.58 1.24 8.54
C THR A 100 4.73 2.07 7.98
N GLY A 101 4.51 3.36 7.72
CA GLY A 101 5.46 4.21 6.99
C GLY A 101 5.57 3.90 5.50
N LEU A 102 4.81 2.92 5.00
CA LEU A 102 4.83 2.53 3.60
C LEU A 102 3.96 3.49 2.79
N ASN A 103 4.58 4.27 1.91
CA ASN A 103 3.90 5.21 1.01
C ASN A 103 4.12 4.86 -0.47
N ASN A 104 4.74 3.71 -0.75
CA ASN A 104 5.16 3.33 -2.08
C ASN A 104 4.03 2.61 -2.82
N VAL A 105 4.11 2.60 -4.15
CA VAL A 105 3.17 1.83 -5.00
C VAL A 105 3.30 0.32 -4.74
N ASP A 106 4.44 -0.14 -4.21
CA ASP A 106 4.63 -1.55 -3.81
C ASP A 106 3.71 -1.97 -2.65
N SER A 107 3.19 -1.00 -1.89
CA SER A 107 2.27 -1.21 -0.77
C SER A 107 0.78 -1.12 -1.16
N VAL A 108 0.48 -1.35 -2.44
CA VAL A 108 -0.87 -1.38 -2.98
C VAL A 108 -1.55 -2.70 -2.65
N ASN A 109 -2.86 -2.66 -2.38
CA ASN A 109 -3.67 -3.84 -2.02
C ASN A 109 -3.12 -4.68 -0.85
N CYS A 110 -2.32 -4.06 0.02
CA CYS A 110 -1.82 -4.69 1.23
C CYS A 110 -2.83 -4.53 2.37
N VAL A 111 -2.78 -5.41 3.36
CA VAL A 111 -3.60 -5.30 4.57
C VAL A 111 -2.72 -5.47 5.79
N LEU A 112 -2.68 -4.44 6.65
CA LEU A 112 -2.06 -4.56 7.96
C LEU A 112 -3.09 -5.16 8.93
N ALA A 113 -2.78 -6.32 9.49
CA ALA A 113 -3.51 -6.91 10.60
C ALA A 113 -2.74 -6.67 11.90
N ILE A 114 -3.41 -6.13 12.91
CA ILE A 114 -2.84 -5.96 14.25
C ILE A 114 -3.67 -6.78 15.23
N LEU A 115 -3.05 -7.76 15.87
CA LEU A 115 -3.66 -8.54 16.93
C LEU A 115 -3.38 -7.88 18.28
N GLY A 116 -4.43 -7.74 19.08
CA GLY A 116 -4.37 -7.12 20.40
C GLY A 116 -5.29 -7.80 21.42
N GLY A 117 -5.23 -7.31 22.65
CA GLY A 117 -6.04 -7.77 23.77
C GLY A 117 -5.42 -8.89 24.62
N ASN A 118 -6.12 -9.26 25.70
CA ASN A 118 -5.70 -10.25 26.69
C ASN A 118 -4.42 -9.94 27.48
N GLY A 119 -3.93 -8.69 27.45
CA GLY A 119 -2.70 -8.29 28.17
C GLY A 119 -1.41 -8.70 27.47
N GLU A 120 -1.49 -9.24 26.26
CA GLU A 120 -0.36 -9.59 25.41
C GLU A 120 0.13 -8.37 24.60
N PRO A 121 1.42 -8.32 24.21
CA PRO A 121 1.92 -7.28 23.32
C PRO A 121 1.22 -7.35 21.95
N ALA A 122 1.07 -6.18 21.31
CA ALA A 122 0.49 -6.10 19.97
C ALA A 122 1.39 -6.82 18.96
N GLU A 123 0.80 -7.73 18.18
CA GLU A 123 1.46 -8.44 17.09
C GLU A 123 0.93 -7.89 15.75
N SER A 124 1.81 -7.53 14.83
CA SER A 124 1.43 -7.00 13.52
C SER A 124 1.87 -7.90 12.36
N ILE A 125 0.90 -8.24 11.51
CA ILE A 125 1.09 -9.06 10.32
C ILE A 125 0.72 -8.22 9.09
N LEU A 126 1.63 -8.13 8.13
CA LEU A 126 1.37 -7.45 6.86
C LEU A 126 1.04 -8.48 5.78
N PHE A 127 -0.17 -8.40 5.23
CA PHE A 127 -0.56 -9.18 4.07
C PHE A 127 -0.19 -8.41 2.80
N THR A 128 0.68 -8.98 1.97
CA THR A 128 1.15 -8.42 0.70
C THR A 128 0.70 -9.28 -0.47
N PRO A 129 0.31 -8.70 -1.62
CA PRO A 129 -0.01 -9.50 -2.80
C PRO A 129 1.26 -10.13 -3.36
N MET A 130 1.22 -11.43 -3.66
CA MET A 130 2.30 -12.06 -4.43
C MET A 130 2.43 -11.41 -5.82
N VAL A 131 3.68 -11.15 -6.20
CA VAL A 131 4.05 -10.54 -7.47
C VAL A 131 4.54 -11.64 -8.42
N ASP A 132 3.92 -11.76 -9.59
CA ASP A 132 4.35 -12.72 -10.62
C ASP A 132 5.68 -12.30 -11.27
N ASP A 133 6.45 -13.23 -11.84
CA ASP A 133 7.73 -12.94 -12.52
C ASP A 133 7.60 -11.84 -13.58
N TYR A 134 6.50 -11.85 -14.33
CA TYR A 134 6.20 -10.81 -15.31
C TYR A 134 5.97 -9.46 -14.64
N GLN A 135 5.23 -9.42 -13.53
CA GLN A 135 4.99 -8.20 -12.78
C GLN A 135 6.29 -7.68 -12.17
N ILE A 136 7.20 -8.54 -11.71
CA ILE A 136 8.51 -8.14 -11.18
C ILE A 136 9.32 -7.37 -12.24
N ILE A 137 9.28 -7.81 -13.50
CA ILE A 137 9.99 -7.16 -14.61
C ILE A 137 9.43 -5.75 -14.89
N TRP A 138 8.12 -5.55 -14.75
CA TRP A 138 7.44 -4.31 -15.12
C TRP A 138 7.27 -3.32 -13.95
N GLU A 139 6.99 -3.83 -12.76
CA GLU A 139 6.60 -3.07 -11.58
C GLU A 139 7.68 -3.08 -10.50
N GLY A 140 8.60 -4.04 -10.57
CA GLY A 140 9.67 -4.23 -9.59
C GLY A 140 9.35 -5.32 -8.57
N PRO A 141 10.27 -5.58 -7.63
CA PRO A 141 10.22 -6.73 -6.73
C PRO A 141 9.11 -6.69 -5.67
N GLY A 142 8.34 -5.60 -5.58
CA GLY A 142 7.29 -5.44 -4.57
C GLY A 142 7.83 -5.46 -3.13
N LEU A 143 6.96 -5.85 -2.19
CA LEU A 143 7.25 -5.93 -0.75
C LEU A 143 7.59 -7.35 -0.27
N ASN A 144 8.08 -8.20 -1.17
CA ASN A 144 8.16 -9.65 -0.94
C ASN A 144 9.24 -10.07 0.07
N ASN A 145 10.11 -9.15 0.49
CA ASN A 145 11.25 -9.46 1.33
C ASN A 145 10.99 -9.09 2.80
N VAL A 146 10.59 -10.08 3.60
CA VAL A 146 10.25 -9.95 5.03
C VAL A 146 11.40 -9.32 5.83
N ASN A 147 12.65 -9.65 5.48
CA ASN A 147 13.85 -9.19 6.18
C ASN A 147 14.05 -7.66 6.08
N ASP A 148 13.49 -7.02 5.06
CA ASP A 148 13.61 -5.57 4.87
C ASP A 148 12.51 -4.80 5.62
N LEU A 149 11.46 -5.49 6.09
CA LEU A 149 10.26 -4.92 6.69
C LEU A 149 10.22 -5.12 8.21
N THR A 150 11.16 -4.50 8.92
CA THR A 150 11.19 -4.46 10.40
C THR A 150 10.04 -3.67 11.07
N ILE A 151 9.07 -3.20 10.27
CA ILE A 151 7.88 -2.48 10.72
C ILE A 151 6.74 -3.40 11.19
N CYS A 152 6.79 -4.67 10.82
CA CYS A 152 5.80 -5.70 11.15
C CYS A 152 6.50 -6.94 11.73
N ASP A 153 5.79 -7.76 12.49
CA ASP A 153 6.34 -9.00 13.06
C ASP A 153 6.36 -10.13 12.04
N ASP A 154 5.36 -10.17 11.15
CA ASP A 154 5.24 -11.18 10.11
C ASP A 154 4.71 -10.57 8.80
N VAL A 155 5.00 -11.24 7.68
CA VAL A 155 4.53 -10.86 6.33
C VAL A 155 4.01 -12.11 5.62
N ARG A 156 2.78 -12.03 5.10
CA ARG A 156 2.07 -13.16 4.48
C ARG A 156 1.45 -12.78 3.14
N ASP A 157 1.08 -13.77 2.33
CA ASP A 157 0.34 -13.50 1.09
C ASP A 157 -1.11 -13.10 1.43
N VAL A 158 -1.64 -12.11 0.73
CA VAL A 158 -3.07 -11.71 0.79
C VAL A 158 -4.00 -12.90 0.53
N LYS A 159 -3.57 -13.94 -0.20
CA LYS A 159 -4.35 -15.18 -0.38
C LYS A 159 -4.67 -15.88 0.94
N ASP A 160 -3.77 -15.80 1.92
CA ASP A 160 -3.93 -16.45 3.22
C ASP A 160 -4.83 -15.62 4.17
N LEU A 161 -5.28 -14.43 3.74
CA LEU A 161 -6.09 -13.53 4.56
C LEU A 161 -7.41 -14.17 4.95
N ASP A 162 -8.10 -14.84 4.03
CA ASP A 162 -9.41 -15.45 4.31
C ASP A 162 -9.30 -16.55 5.38
N ASP A 163 -8.30 -17.42 5.27
CA ASP A 163 -8.02 -18.47 6.26
C ASP A 163 -7.64 -17.85 7.62
N PHE A 164 -6.84 -16.79 7.61
CA PHE A 164 -6.49 -16.05 8.82
C PHE A 164 -7.71 -15.41 9.49
N LEU A 165 -8.63 -14.84 8.73
CA LEU A 165 -9.88 -14.26 9.26
C LEU A 165 -10.78 -15.34 9.84
N GLN A 166 -10.90 -16.51 9.18
CA GLN A 166 -11.66 -17.65 9.71
C GLN A 166 -11.07 -18.15 11.04
N ALA A 167 -9.74 -18.26 11.14
CA ALA A 167 -9.08 -18.65 12.37
C ALA A 167 -9.31 -17.64 13.52
N ASN A 168 -9.46 -16.35 13.20
CA ASN A 168 -9.63 -15.27 14.16
C ASN A 168 -11.08 -14.78 14.31
N ILE A 169 -12.08 -15.51 13.81
CA ILE A 169 -13.49 -15.10 13.84
C ILE A 169 -14.06 -14.85 15.25
N LYS A 170 -13.44 -15.45 16.29
CA LYS A 170 -13.83 -15.27 17.69
C LYS A 170 -13.39 -13.92 18.26
N ARG A 171 -12.41 -13.26 17.64
CA ARG A 171 -11.89 -11.96 18.04
C ARG A 171 -12.87 -10.85 17.68
N GLN A 172 -12.76 -9.71 18.36
CA GLN A 172 -13.48 -8.52 17.95
C GLN A 172 -12.74 -7.84 16.78
N ILE A 173 -13.35 -7.86 15.60
CA ILE A 173 -12.75 -7.32 14.38
C ILE A 173 -13.10 -5.83 14.22
N PHE A 174 -12.07 -5.01 14.03
CA PHE A 174 -12.15 -3.60 13.70
C PHE A 174 -11.54 -3.36 12.32
N VAL A 175 -12.18 -2.54 11.51
CA VAL A 175 -11.68 -2.18 10.17
C VAL A 175 -11.58 -0.66 10.07
N SER A 176 -10.48 -0.15 9.51
CA SER A 176 -10.34 1.30 9.31
C SER A 176 -11.41 1.84 8.36
N LYS A 177 -11.91 3.04 8.65
CA LYS A 177 -13.09 3.65 8.00
C LYS A 177 -12.95 3.76 6.48
N TYR A 178 -11.74 3.95 5.97
CA TYR A 178 -11.46 4.21 4.55
C TYR A 178 -10.96 2.97 3.79
N GLY A 179 -11.10 1.79 4.39
CA GLY A 179 -10.34 0.63 3.97
C GLY A 179 -10.99 -0.33 2.97
N LEU A 180 -12.32 -0.38 2.94
CA LEU A 180 -13.07 -1.30 2.10
C LEU A 180 -14.08 -0.53 1.26
N HIS A 181 -13.60 0.34 0.39
CA HIS A 181 -14.46 0.83 -0.69
C HIS A 181 -14.52 -0.26 -1.76
N PRO A 182 -15.67 -0.92 -2.00
CA PRO A 182 -15.81 -1.69 -3.23
C PRO A 182 -15.64 -0.70 -4.41
N PRO A 183 -15.03 -1.12 -5.53
CA PRO A 183 -15.00 -0.28 -6.71
C PRO A 183 -16.44 0.01 -7.12
N THR A 184 -16.89 1.25 -6.90
CA THR A 184 -18.19 1.71 -7.37
C THR A 184 -18.10 1.77 -8.90
N LYS A 185 -18.72 0.80 -9.57
CA LYS A 185 -19.10 0.96 -10.98
C LYS A 185 -19.98 2.21 -11.02
N SER A 186 -19.50 3.24 -11.71
CA SER A 186 -20.23 4.41 -12.20
C SER A 186 -21.64 4.63 -11.60
N GLY A 187 -21.77 5.61 -10.69
CA GLY A 187 -23.02 6.38 -10.57
C GLY A 187 -23.97 6.12 -9.40
N THR A 188 -23.63 5.31 -8.40
CA THR A 188 -24.43 5.27 -7.15
C THR A 188 -23.55 5.32 -5.91
N ALA A 189 -23.66 6.41 -5.16
CA ALA A 189 -22.94 6.63 -3.92
C ALA A 189 -23.45 5.64 -2.85
N ALA A 190 -22.59 4.74 -2.39
CA ALA A 190 -22.84 4.00 -1.16
C ALA A 190 -22.50 4.91 0.02
N THR A 191 -23.51 5.24 0.84
CA THR A 191 -23.30 5.99 2.08
C THR A 191 -22.87 5.03 3.18
N VAL A 192 -21.72 5.31 3.79
CA VAL A 192 -21.22 4.60 4.97
C VAL A 192 -21.65 5.38 6.21
N GLU A 193 -22.57 4.82 6.99
CA GLU A 193 -22.95 5.34 8.31
C GLU A 193 -22.54 4.33 9.38
N ASN A 194 -21.79 4.78 10.39
CA ASN A 194 -21.39 3.99 11.57
C ASN A 194 -20.67 2.66 11.26
N GLY A 195 -19.82 2.62 10.21
CA GLY A 195 -19.01 1.44 9.90
C GLY A 195 -19.80 0.23 9.38
N ARG A 196 -21.08 0.38 9.04
CA ARG A 196 -21.86 -0.63 8.30
C ARG A 196 -21.94 -0.24 6.82
N ILE A 197 -21.69 -1.23 5.96
CA ILE A 197 -21.87 -1.13 4.51
C ILE A 197 -23.33 -1.47 4.20
N TRP A 198 -24.09 -0.50 3.67
CA TRP A 198 -25.43 -0.74 3.15
C TRP A 198 -25.36 -0.96 1.64
N HIS A 199 -25.82 -2.11 1.16
CA HIS A 199 -26.11 -2.27 -0.26
C HIS A 199 -27.50 -1.68 -0.54
N ALA A 200 -27.54 -0.56 -1.26
CA ALA A 200 -28.79 -0.06 -1.82
C ALA A 200 -29.25 -1.04 -2.91
N GLY A 201 -30.23 -1.87 -2.59
CA GLY A 201 -30.99 -2.64 -3.58
C GLY A 201 -31.02 -4.14 -3.34
N GLN A 202 -31.72 -4.60 -2.30
CA GLN A 202 -32.30 -5.95 -2.27
C GLN A 202 -33.60 -6.00 -1.46
N TYR A 203 -34.57 -5.12 -1.74
CA TYR A 203 -35.98 -5.42 -1.48
C TYR A 203 -36.79 -4.62 -2.49
N LEU A 204 -37.37 -5.30 -3.47
CA LEU A 204 -38.66 -5.01 -4.12
C LEU A 204 -38.76 -5.96 -5.32
N ASN A 205 -39.17 -7.19 -5.07
CA ASN A 205 -40.07 -7.94 -5.94
C ASN A 205 -40.66 -9.08 -5.12
N GLY A 206 -41.79 -8.76 -4.48
CA GLY A 206 -42.54 -9.63 -3.59
C GLY A 206 -43.91 -9.03 -3.30
N SER A 207 -44.77 -9.09 -4.33
CA SER A 207 -46.23 -9.26 -4.23
C SER A 207 -47.16 -8.09 -3.91
N SER A 208 -48.18 -7.98 -4.79
CA SER A 208 -49.59 -7.56 -4.57
C SER A 208 -49.92 -6.07 -4.58
N VAL A 209 -50.59 -5.58 -5.64
CA VAL A 209 -52.06 -5.57 -5.87
C VAL A 209 -52.31 -5.51 -7.38
#